data_AF-A0A2M7YYN7-F1
#
_entry.id   AF-A0A2M7YYN7-F1
#
_cell.length_a   1.000
_cell.length_b   1.000
_cell.length_c   1.000
_cell.angle_alpha   90.00
_cell.angle_beta   90.00
_cell.angle_gamma   90.00
#
_symmetry.space_group_name_H-M   'P 1'
#
loop_
_entity.id
_entity.type
_entity.pdbx_description
1 polymer ?
#
loop_
_entity_poly.entity_id
_entity_poly.type
_entity_poly.pdbx_seq_one_letter_code
_entity_poly.pdbx_strand_id
1 'polypeptide(L)' 'MPHVDQYVSVTQAKARLLDLIRQLQKRQDTVGITRDGVPTAVLLSME' A
#
# COMPACT_ATOMS: atom_id res chain seq x y z
N MET A 1 -5.94 -7.70 12.17
CA MET A 1 -5.42 -6.69 11.23
C MET A 1 -5.48 -7.30 9.84
N PRO A 2 -5.90 -6.58 8.78
CA PRO A 2 -5.78 -7.11 7.42
C PRO A 2 -4.34 -7.59 7.20
N HIS A 3 -4.19 -8.74 6.55
CA HIS A 3 -2.86 -9.23 6.17
C HIS A 3 -2.27 -8.21 5.20
N VAL A 4 -1.06 -7.71 5.48
CA VAL A 4 -0.39 -6.75 4.61
C VAL A 4 0.63 -7.51 3.78
N ASP A 5 0.38 -7.61 2.48
CA ASP A 5 1.22 -8.38 1.55
C ASP A 5 2.54 -7.67 1.26
N GLN A 6 2.54 -6.33 1.26
CA GLN A 6 3.74 -5.54 1.03
C GLN A 6 3.75 -4.21 1.79
N TYR A 7 4.95 -3.72 2.08
CA TYR A 7 5.18 -2.40 2.67
C TYR A 7 5.97 -1.50 1.73
N VAL A 8 5.57 -0.23 1.68
CA VAL A 8 6.28 0.84 0.98
C VAL A 8 6.45 2.05 1.88
N SER A 9 7.50 2.84 1.67
CA SER A 9 7.63 4.13 2.37
C SER A 9 6.63 5.16 1.85
N VAL A 10 6.27 6.14 2.68
CA VAL A 10 5.38 7.25 2.28
C VAL A 10 5.90 8.00 1.06
N THR A 11 7.23 8.11 0.90
CA THR A 11 7.85 8.72 -0.28
C THR A 11 7.63 7.88 -1.53
N GLN A 12 7.78 6.56 -1.44
CA GLN A 12 7.52 5.64 -2.55
C GLN A 12 6.03 5.61 -2.91
N ALA A 13 5.14 5.58 -1.90
CA ALA A 13 3.70 5.63 -2.08
C ALA A 13 3.27 6.89 -2.84
N LYS A 14 3.80 8.06 -2.45
CA LYS A 14 3.54 9.33 -3.16
C LYS A 14 3.99 9.27 -4.62
N ALA A 15 5.18 8.74 -4.89
CA ALA A 15 5.74 8.73 -6.24
C ALA A 15 5.02 7.76 -7.20
N ARG A 16 4.39 6.70 -6.66
CA ARG A 16 3.87 5.58 -7.46
C ARG A 16 2.39 5.26 -7.18
N LEU A 17 1.63 6.19 -6.61
CA LEU A 17 0.28 5.95 -6.12
C LEU A 17 -0.63 5.29 -7.16
N LEU A 18 -0.65 5.80 -8.39
CA LEU A 18 -1.49 5.26 -9.46
C LEU A 18 -1.13 3.82 -9.83
N ASP A 19 0.15 3.46 -9.81
CA ASP A 19 0.58 2.08 -10.08
C ASP A 19 0.20 1.14 -8.94
N LEU A 20 0.34 1.59 -7.69
CA LEU A 20 -0.09 0.84 -6.51
C LEU A 20 -1.59 0.56 -6.55
N ILE A 21 -2.41 1.56 -6.90
CA ILE A 21 -3.87 1.40 -7.05
C ILE A 21 -4.20 0.37 -8.15
N ARG A 22 -3.53 0.44 -9.31
CA ARG A 22 -3.74 -0.53 -10.41
C ARG A 22 -3.32 -1.95 -10.02
N GLN A 23 -2.29 -2.10 -9.19
CA GLN A 23 -1.85 -3.40 -8.67
C GLN A 23 -2.89 -3.98 -7.71
N LEU A 24 -3.42 -3.14 -6.81
CA LEU A 24 -4.46 -3.50 -5.83
C LEU A 24 -5.77 -3.98 -6.47
N GLN A 25 -6.07 -3.56 -7.70
CA GLN A 25 -7.25 -4.06 -8.43
C GLN A 25 -6.99 -5.40 -9.12
N LYS A 26 -5.73 -5.70 -9.47
CA LYS A 26 -5.36 -6.93 -10.20
C LYS A 26 -5.16 -8.12 -9.28
N ARG A 27 -4.80 -7.86 -8.03
CA ARG A 27 -4.53 -8.84 -6.99
C ARG A 27 -5.24 -8.36 -5.74
N GLN A 28 -5.87 -9.25 -4.97
CA GLN A 28 -6.48 -8.91 -3.67
C GLN A 28 -5.40 -8.62 -2.62
N ASP A 29 -4.50 -7.70 -2.95
CA ASP A 29 -3.35 -7.34 -2.15
C ASP A 29 -3.74 -6.20 -1.19
N THR A 30 -2.95 -6.04 -0.14
CA THR A 30 -3.01 -4.92 0.80
C THR A 30 -1.62 -4.30 0.90
N VAL A 31 -1.52 -2.98 0.81
CA VAL A 31 -0.24 -2.25 0.90
C VAL A 31 -0.17 -1.44 2.18
N GLY A 32 0.80 -1.75 3.03
CA GLY A 32 1.15 -0.93 4.18
C GLY A 32 2.02 0.25 3.76
N ILE A 33 1.69 1.45 4.24
CA ILE A 33 2.53 2.64 4.09
C ILE A 33 3.25 2.91 5.40
N THR A 34 4.58 3.05 5.33
CA THR A 34 5.44 3.38 6.46
C THR A 34 5.97 4.81 6.41
N ARG A 35 6.27 5.38 7.56
CA ARG A 35 7.07 6.59 7.73
C ARG A 35 8.22 6.23 8.66
N ASP A 36 9.45 6.43 8.19
CA ASP A 36 10.67 6.11 8.95
C ASP A 36 10.68 4.67 9.49
N GLY A 37 10.18 3.72 8.68
CA GLY A 37 10.08 2.30 9.02
C GLY A 37 8.86 1.92 9.88
N VAL A 38 8.11 2.88 10.41
CA VAL A 38 6.91 2.63 11.23
C VAL A 38 5.65 2.62 10.36
N PRO A 39 4.80 1.58 10.40
CA PRO A 39 3.52 1.57 9.68
C PRO A 39 2.58 2.69 10.17
N THR A 40 2.02 3.46 9.23
CA THR A 40 1.15 4.60 9.55
C THR A 40 -0.18 4.58 8.82
N ALA A 41 -0.29 3.90 7.67
CA ALA A 41 -1.52 3.80 6.89
C ALA A 41 -1.54 2.51 6.07
N VAL A 42 -2.70 2.18 5.51
CA VAL A 42 -2.89 1.03 4.64
C VAL A 42 -3.69 1.46 3.41
N LEU A 43 -3.29 0.99 2.23
CA LEU A 43 -4.07 1.02 1.00
C LEU A 43 -4.70 -0.36 0.77
N LEU A 44 -5.99 -0.36 0.48
CA LEU A 44 -6.81 -1.53 0.23
C LEU A 44 -7.59 -1.30 -1.07
N SER A 45 -7.88 -2.36 -1.82
CA SER A 45 -9.02 -2.31 -2.75
C SER A 45 -10.31 -2.13 -1.96
N MET A 46 -11.25 -1.36 -2.50
CA MET A 46 -12.58 -1.18 -1.89
C MET A 46 -13.55 -2.34 -2.22
N GLU A 47 -13.21 -3.15 -3.23
CA GLU A 47 -13.94 -4.33 -3.69
C GLU A 47 -13.08 -5.59 -3.53
#